data_AF-A0A0F9NCL0-F1
#
_entry.id   AF-A0A0F9NCL0-F1
#
_cell.length_a   1.000
_cell.length_b   1.000
_cell.length_c   1.000
_cell.angle_alpha   90.00
_cell.angle_beta   90.00
_cell.angle_gamma   90.00
#
_symmetry.space_group_name_H-M   'P 1'
#
loop_
_entity.id
_entity.type
_entity.pdbx_description
1 polymer ?
#
loop_
_entity_poly.entity_id
_entity_poly.type
_entity_poly.pdbx_seq_one_letter_code
_entity_poly.pdbx_strand_id
1 'polypeptide(L)' 'MRVAQNHAKFAIFQNKTWRIVLRSSMNLNMNPRFEDFQIAHDPELATFLNAILDEIWAKQKKELADAKPYEIVKHFRDEM' A
#
# COMPACT_ATOMS: atom_id res chain seq x y z
N MET A 1 -5.67 -7.28 9.66
CA MET A 1 -4.95 -6.22 8.90
C MET A 1 -4.45 -6.84 7.60
N ARG A 2 -4.44 -6.13 6.46
CA ARG A 2 -3.79 -6.62 5.22
C ARG A 2 -2.41 -5.97 5.10
N VAL A 3 -1.38 -6.71 4.71
CA VAL A 3 0.02 -6.23 4.72
C VAL A 3 0.69 -6.63 3.41
N ALA A 4 1.07 -5.67 2.57
CA ALA A 4 1.80 -5.96 1.33
C ALA A 4 3.26 -5.55 1.46
N GLN A 5 4.17 -6.36 0.92
CA GLN A 5 5.58 -5.96 0.78
C GLN A 5 5.70 -5.02 -0.44
N ASN A 6 5.61 -3.72 -0.19
CA ASN A 6 5.59 -2.67 -1.21
C ASN A 6 6.44 -1.46 -0.73
N HIS A 7 7.22 -0.85 -1.63
CA HIS A 7 7.97 0.36 -1.34
C HIS A 7 7.23 1.67 -1.68
N ALA A 8 6.18 1.62 -2.51
CA ALA A 8 5.33 2.78 -2.80
C ALA A 8 4.52 3.15 -1.56
N LYS A 9 4.57 4.44 -1.18
CA LYS A 9 3.76 4.99 -0.09
C LYS A 9 2.68 5.88 -0.67
N PHE A 10 1.45 5.49 -0.42
CA PHE A 10 0.28 6.23 -0.88
C PHE A 10 -0.90 6.00 0.05
N ALA A 11 -1.88 6.90 -0.03
CA ALA A 11 -3.18 6.76 0.61
C ALA A 11 -4.27 7.12 -0.40
N ILE A 12 -5.36 6.36 -0.39
CA ILE A 12 -6.54 6.61 -1.21
C ILE A 12 -7.66 7.07 -0.28
N PHE A 13 -8.17 8.29 -0.50
CA PHE A 13 -9.34 8.81 0.20
C PHE A 13 -10.49 8.82 -0.78
N GLN A 14 -11.55 8.08 -0.50
CA GLN A 14 -12.68 7.95 -1.41
C GLN A 14 -14.02 8.05 -0.70
N ASN A 15 -14.98 8.70 -1.36
CA ASN A 15 -16.38 8.71 -0.99
C ASN A 15 -17.24 8.70 -2.27
N LYS A 16 -18.54 9.02 -2.16
CA LYS A 16 -19.46 9.03 -3.30
C LYS A 16 -19.07 10.00 -4.43
N THR A 17 -18.32 11.06 -4.11
CA THR A 17 -18.04 12.18 -5.03
C THR A 17 -16.55 12.31 -5.33
N TRP A 18 -15.70 12.04 -4.34
CA TRP A 18 -14.26 12.28 -4.43
C TRP A 18 -13.48 10.98 -4.42
N ARG A 19 -12.39 10.97 -5.19
CA ARG A 19 -11.34 9.95 -5.20
C ARG A 19 -10.01 10.67 -5.21
N ILE A 20 -9.41 10.84 -4.04
CA ILE A 20 -8.19 11.59 -3.84
C ILE A 20 -7.06 10.60 -3.58
N VAL A 21 -5.95 10.78 -4.29
CA VAL A 21 -4.73 9.99 -4.09
C VAL A 21 -3.66 10.90 -3.50
N LEU A 22 -3.12 10.49 -2.37
CA LEU A 22 -1.87 11.00 -1.81
C LEU A 22 -0.75 10.04 -2.20
N ARG A 23 0.31 10.55 -2.83
CA ARG A 23 1.58 9.83 -2.99
C ARG A 23 2.67 10.57 -2.22
N SER A 24 3.58 9.83 -1.62
CA SER A 24 4.69 10.43 -0.88
C SER A 24 5.95 9.59 -0.95
N SER A 25 7.10 10.26 -0.80
CA SER A 25 8.36 9.60 -0.46
C SER A 25 8.39 9.09 0.98
N MET A 26 7.57 9.66 1.86
CA MET A 26 7.54 9.41 3.28
C MET A 26 6.75 8.15 3.65
N ASN A 27 7.25 7.38 4.61
CA ASN A 27 6.44 6.40 5.34
C ASN A 27 5.41 7.12 6.22
N LEU A 28 4.26 6.48 6.49
CA LEU A 28 3.20 7.03 7.34
C LEU A 28 3.53 6.90 8.85
N ASN A 29 4.70 7.40 9.26
CA ASN A 29 5.16 7.46 10.65
C ASN A 29 5.66 8.87 10.98
N MET A 30 6.12 9.11 12.21
CA MET A 30 6.82 10.36 12.52
C MET A 30 8.17 10.36 11.79
N ASN A 31 8.34 11.29 10.85
CA ASN A 31 9.54 11.42 10.05
C ASN A 31 9.89 12.91 9.86
N PRO A 32 10.94 13.44 10.53
CA PRO A 32 11.31 14.84 10.47
C PRO A 32 12.21 15.19 9.27
N ARG A 33 12.30 14.31 8.27
CA ARG A 33 13.11 14.54 7.06
C ARG A 33 12.35 15.41 6.05
N PHE A 34 13.09 15.96 5.11
CA PHE A 34 12.51 16.62 3.94
C PHE A 34 11.96 15.55 3.00
N GLU A 35 10.70 15.70 2.61
CA GLU A 35 9.93 14.66 1.91
C GLU A 35 9.01 15.32 0.89
N ASP A 36 8.69 14.59 -0.18
CA ASP A 36 7.79 15.02 -1.23
C ASP A 36 6.39 14.44 -1.04
N PHE A 37 5.37 15.25 -1.34
CA PHE A 37 3.97 14.85 -1.31
C PHE A 37 3.24 15.37 -2.54
N GLN A 38 2.44 14.52 -3.16
CA GLN A 38 1.48 14.92 -4.19
C GLN A 38 0.09 14.47 -3.78
N ILE A 39 -0.86 15.41 -3.79
CA ILE A 39 -2.28 15.14 -3.56
C ILE A 39 -3.09 15.63 -4.74
N ALA A 40 -3.93 14.78 -5.29
CA ALA A 40 -4.80 15.11 -6.41
C ALA A 40 -6.12 14.35 -6.35
N HIS A 41 -7.20 14.97 -6.85
CA HIS A 41 -8.41 14.23 -7.20
C HIS A 41 -8.14 13.50 -8.52
N ASP A 42 -7.83 12.20 -8.42
CA ASP A 42 -7.44 11.36 -9.56
C ASP A 42 -8.19 10.01 -9.48
N PRO A 43 -9.41 9.95 -10.05
CA PRO A 43 -10.22 8.74 -10.07
C PRO A 43 -9.57 7.56 -10.80
N GLU A 44 -8.78 7.83 -11.84
CA GLU A 44 -8.15 6.80 -12.65
C GLU A 44 -7.02 6.14 -11.87
N LEU A 45 -6.13 6.94 -11.28
CA LEU A 45 -5.06 6.43 -10.43
C LEU A 45 -5.61 5.73 -9.19
N ALA A 46 -6.67 6.25 -8.57
CA ALA A 46 -7.33 5.59 -7.45
C ALA A 46 -7.86 4.21 -7.86
N THR A 47 -8.47 4.09 -9.04
CA THR A 47 -8.98 2.81 -9.56
C THR A 47 -7.85 1.82 -9.81
N PHE A 48 -6.78 2.28 -10.46
CA PHE A 48 -5.59 1.48 -10.73
C PHE A 48 -4.93 0.95 -9.45
N LEU A 49 -4.70 1.81 -8.46
CA LEU A 49 -4.07 1.43 -7.19
C LEU A 49 -4.93 0.44 -6.39
N ASN A 50 -6.26 0.62 -6.39
CA ASN A 50 -7.16 -0.36 -5.76
C ASN A 50 -7.07 -1.72 -6.45
N ALA A 51 -7.06 -1.76 -7.79
CA ALA A 51 -6.95 -3.02 -8.53
C ALA A 51 -5.63 -3.77 -8.22
N ILE A 52 -4.50 -3.06 -8.13
CA ILE A 52 -3.22 -3.66 -7.72
C ILE A 52 -3.32 -4.24 -6.31
N LEU A 53 -3.85 -3.48 -5.36
CA LEU A 53 -3.97 -3.93 -3.98
C LEU A 53 -4.89 -5.16 -3.88
N ASP A 54 -6.01 -5.16 -4.60
CA ASP A 54 -6.92 -6.30 -4.66
C ASP A 54 -6.23 -7.56 -5.20
N GLU A 55 -5.41 -7.43 -6.26
CA GLU A 55 -4.64 -8.55 -6.80
C GLU A 55 -3.60 -9.08 -5.79
N ILE A 56 -2.84 -8.19 -5.16
CA ILE A 56 -1.85 -8.56 -4.13
C ILE A 56 -2.53 -9.31 -3.00
N TRP A 57 -3.64 -8.79 -2.50
CA TRP A 57 -4.34 -9.37 -1.35
C TRP A 57 -5.10 -10.64 -1.70
N ALA A 58 -5.56 -10.81 -2.94
CA ALA A 58 -6.13 -12.08 -3.40
C ALA A 58 -5.10 -13.22 -3.40
N LYS A 59 -3.82 -12.89 -3.62
CA LYS A 59 -2.71 -13.85 -3.63
C LYS A 59 -2.07 -14.06 -2.25
N GLN A 60 -2.35 -13.18 -1.28
CA GLN A 60 -1.74 -13.22 0.04
C GLN A 60 -2.45 -14.22 0.97
N LYS A 61 -1.66 -15.12 1.59
CA LYS A 61 -2.14 -16.01 2.67
C LYS A 61 -2.47 -15.18 3.91
N LYS A 62 -3.69 -15.33 4.43
CA LYS A 62 -4.24 -14.49 5.51
C LYS A 62 -3.47 -14.63 6.82
N GLU A 63 -2.84 -15.78 7.02
CA GLU A 63 -2.04 -16.17 8.18
C GLU A 63 -0.74 -15.37 8.29
N LEU A 64 -0.25 -14.80 7.18
CA LEU A 64 0.96 -13.98 7.16
C LEU A 64 0.77 -12.60 7.79
N ALA A 65 -0.48 -12.15 7.96
CA ALA A 65 -0.77 -10.86 8.58
C ALA A 65 -0.31 -10.79 10.04
N ASP A 66 -0.30 -11.93 10.75
CA ASP A 66 0.10 -12.05 12.15
C ASP A 66 1.47 -12.74 12.30
N ALA A 67 2.11 -13.13 11.20
CA ALA A 67 3.40 -13.81 11.19
C ALA A 67 4.54 -12.85 11.53
N LYS A 68 5.65 -13.40 12.04
CA LYS A 68 6.81 -12.58 12.36
C LYS A 68 7.45 -12.04 11.08
N PRO A 69 8.09 -10.85 11.11
CA PRO A 69 8.67 -10.24 9.90
C PRO A 69 9.62 -11.16 9.11
N TYR A 70 10.40 -12.01 9.79
CA TYR A 70 11.30 -12.95 9.12
C TYR A 70 10.55 -14.08 8.39
N GLU A 71 9.37 -14.48 8.87
CA GLU A 71 8.53 -15.52 8.26
C GLU A 71 7.86 -14.98 7.00
N ILE A 72 7.42 -13.72 7.06
CA ILE A 72 6.89 -12.99 5.91
C ILE A 72 7.96 -12.87 4.82
N VAL A 73 9.16 -12.39 5.17
CA VAL A 73 10.27 -12.24 4.20
C VAL A 73 10.69 -13.58 3.61
N LYS A 74 10.75 -14.65 4.41
CA LYS A 74 11.08 -15.99 3.92
C LYS A 74 10.04 -16.50 2.92
N HIS A 75 8.76 -16.34 3.23
CA HIS A 75 7.67 -16.74 2.34
C HIS A 75 7.75 -16.05 0.96
N PHE A 76 7.96 -14.73 0.92
CA PHE A 76 8.09 -14.00 -0.35
C PHE A 76 9.39 -14.32 -1.11
N ARG A 77 10.44 -14.77 -0.43
CA ARG A 77 11.69 -15.20 -1.07
C ARG A 77 11.59 -16.61 -1.66
N ASP A 78 10.82 -17.48 -1.03
CA ASP A 78 10.73 -18.90 -1.41
C ASP A 78 9.57 -19.19 -2.39
N GLU A 79 8.57 -18.30 -2.51
CA GLU A 79 7.38 -18.49 -3.37
C GLU A 79 7.32 -17.58 -4.63
N MET A 80 8.32 -16.71 -4.86
CA MET A 80 8.53 -15.96 -6.12
C MET A 80 9.83 -16.39 -6.81
#